data_AF-A0A537RU90-F1
#
_entry.id   AF-A0A537RU90-F1
#
_cell.length_a   1.000
_cell.length_b   1.000
_cell.length_c   1.000
_cell.angle_alpha   90.00
_cell.angle_beta   90.00
_cell.angle_gamma   90.00
#
_symmetry.space_group_name_H-M   'P 1'
#
loop_
_entity.id
_entity.type
_entity.pdbx_description
1 polymer ?
#
loop_
_entity_poly.entity_id
_entity_poly.type
_entity_poly.pdbx_seq_one_letter_code
_entity_poly.pdbx_strand_id
1 'polypeptide(L)'
;MNVHVEATGIASVHLTLAMVDYEHVREIAQGLVRADGITLTPLIFPSIEEITFRFTNNLEWDVSELSFGKYVSLTSQGAAPMVAIPVFPSRVHRHSAIYVRADRGIKAAKDLEGCAVGVPEWAQTAGIYARGILAEEFGVDLSKIRWLQAGVNEPGRTEKVALKLPSGLRCEPRPDTSLSVMLASGEIDAVISARAPEAPNGRVVRLFPDYRAEEARFFKKTGIFPIMHLIAIRRTVLEQHPWIAMNLFK
;
A
#
# COMPACT_ATOMS: atom_id res chain seq x y z
N MET A 1 -10.41 -41.29 16.06
CA MET A 1 -9.24 -41.91 15.39
C MET A 1 -8.97 -41.06 14.16
N ASN A 2 -8.13 -40.03 14.31
CA ASN A 2 -7.80 -39.13 13.20
C ASN A 2 -6.88 -39.88 12.25
N VAL A 3 -7.38 -40.18 11.06
CA VAL A 3 -6.57 -40.72 9.98
C VAL A 3 -5.71 -39.56 9.49
N HIS A 4 -4.44 -39.53 9.88
CA HIS A 4 -3.43 -38.80 9.15
C HIS A 4 -3.33 -39.43 7.77
N VAL A 5 -3.92 -38.77 6.77
CA VAL A 5 -3.69 -39.08 5.37
C VAL A 5 -2.34 -38.46 5.02
N GLU A 6 -1.27 -39.25 5.11
CA GLU A 6 -0.01 -38.91 4.43
C GLU A 6 -0.26 -39.05 2.93
N ALA A 7 -0.40 -37.93 2.24
CA ALA A 7 -0.58 -37.90 0.79
C ALA A 7 0.76 -38.24 0.11
N THR A 8 0.92 -39.49 -0.32
CA THR A 8 2.11 -40.00 -1.06
C THR A 8 2.02 -39.78 -2.58
N GLY A 9 1.30 -38.76 -3.05
CA GLY A 9 1.14 -38.44 -4.49
C GLY A 9 2.08 -37.31 -4.96
N ILE A 10 2.78 -37.54 -6.08
CA ILE A 10 4.03 -36.84 -6.49
C ILE A 10 3.79 -35.63 -7.42
N ALA A 11 2.54 -35.29 -7.78
CA ALA A 11 2.26 -34.14 -8.63
C ALA A 11 1.94 -32.90 -7.79
N SER A 12 2.94 -32.03 -7.59
CA SER A 12 2.73 -30.69 -7.01
C SER A 12 2.61 -29.64 -8.11
N VAL A 13 1.75 -28.64 -7.92
CA VAL A 13 1.78 -27.43 -8.76
C VAL A 13 2.96 -26.57 -8.31
N HIS A 14 3.84 -26.21 -9.24
CA HIS A 14 4.96 -25.31 -8.96
C HIS A 14 4.50 -23.88 -9.16
N LEU A 15 4.62 -23.05 -8.12
CA LEU A 15 4.21 -21.65 -8.16
C LEU A 15 5.36 -20.75 -7.69
N THR A 16 5.58 -19.65 -8.38
CA THR A 16 6.43 -18.56 -7.91
C THR A 16 5.68 -17.66 -6.94
N LEU A 17 6.34 -17.25 -5.86
CA LEU A 17 5.78 -16.39 -4.81
C LEU A 17 6.68 -15.18 -4.58
N ALA A 18 6.25 -13.98 -4.96
CA ALA A 18 6.97 -12.75 -4.68
C ALA A 18 6.46 -12.05 -3.42
N MET A 19 7.33 -11.80 -2.45
CA MET A 19 7.00 -11.14 -1.18
C MET A 19 8.14 -10.27 -0.67
N VAL A 20 7.80 -9.33 0.20
CA VAL A 20 8.79 -8.58 0.97
C VAL A 20 9.38 -9.47 2.07
N ASP A 21 10.64 -9.23 2.42
CA ASP A 21 11.32 -9.88 3.55
C ASP A 21 10.72 -9.46 4.90
N TYR A 22 9.67 -10.18 5.34
CA TYR A 22 9.14 -10.09 6.70
C TYR A 22 9.51 -11.32 7.52
N GLU A 23 9.70 -11.11 8.82
CA GLU A 23 9.95 -12.21 9.75
C GLU A 23 8.83 -13.25 9.76
N HIS A 24 7.57 -12.81 9.74
CA HIS A 24 6.39 -13.69 9.83
C HIS A 24 6.06 -14.44 8.54
N VAL A 25 6.78 -14.22 7.44
CA VAL A 25 6.66 -14.99 6.19
C VAL A 25 7.87 -15.89 5.93
N ARG A 26 8.85 -15.91 6.84
CA ARG A 26 10.11 -16.63 6.66
C ARG A 26 9.93 -18.15 6.57
N GLU A 27 9.02 -18.71 7.36
CA GLU A 27 8.82 -20.17 7.39
C GLU A 27 8.26 -20.72 6.08
N ILE A 28 7.33 -20.01 5.44
CA ILE A 28 6.83 -20.38 4.12
C ILE A 28 7.89 -20.13 3.03
N ALA A 29 8.67 -19.06 3.15
CA ALA A 29 9.77 -18.77 2.23
C ALA A 29 10.96 -19.75 2.34
N GLN A 30 11.12 -20.42 3.48
CA GLN A 30 12.16 -21.43 3.70
C GLN A 30 11.64 -22.86 3.51
N GLY A 31 10.34 -23.04 3.23
CA GLY A 31 9.72 -24.35 3.05
C GLY A 31 9.57 -25.17 4.33
N LEU A 32 9.64 -24.51 5.50
CA LEU A 32 9.32 -25.09 6.82
C LEU A 32 7.81 -25.26 6.99
N VAL A 33 7.04 -24.29 6.50
CA VAL A 33 5.58 -24.39 6.31
C VAL A 33 5.31 -24.60 4.83
N ARG A 34 4.44 -25.55 4.49
CA ARG A 34 4.13 -25.94 3.11
C ARG A 34 2.64 -25.98 2.88
N ALA A 35 2.22 -25.45 1.74
CA ALA A 35 0.85 -25.59 1.27
C ALA A 35 0.66 -26.96 0.61
N ASP A 36 -0.40 -27.67 0.99
CA ASP A 36 -0.70 -29.01 0.47
C ASP A 36 -0.75 -29.02 -1.06
N GLY A 37 0.03 -29.90 -1.69
CA GLY A 37 0.07 -30.07 -3.14
C GLY A 37 0.77 -28.94 -3.92
N ILE A 38 1.43 -27.99 -3.25
CA ILE A 38 2.09 -26.84 -3.88
C ILE A 38 3.57 -26.82 -3.54
N THR A 39 4.41 -26.71 -4.57
CA THR A 39 5.83 -26.39 -4.43
C THR A 39 6.03 -24.91 -4.72
N LEU A 40 6.47 -24.15 -3.72
CA LEU A 40 6.71 -22.71 -3.87
C LEU A 40 8.16 -22.42 -4.27
N THR A 41 8.36 -21.49 -5.19
CA THR A 41 9.64 -20.82 -5.47
C THR A 41 9.55 -19.39 -4.92
N PRO A 42 10.07 -19.12 -3.71
CA PRO A 42 9.98 -17.79 -3.11
C PRO A 42 10.97 -16.82 -3.75
N LEU A 43 10.48 -15.63 -4.08
CA LEU A 43 11.23 -14.49 -4.60
C LEU A 43 11.12 -13.37 -3.56
N ILE A 44 12.15 -13.22 -2.72
CA ILE A 44 12.13 -12.30 -1.58
C ILE A 44 12.79 -10.98 -1.97
N PHE A 45 12.06 -9.87 -1.80
CA PHE A 45 12.52 -8.52 -2.15
C PHE A 45 12.66 -7.64 -0.91
N PRO A 46 13.56 -6.64 -0.95
CA PRO A 46 13.71 -5.68 0.15
C PRO A 46 12.55 -4.67 0.22
N SER A 47 11.73 -4.55 -0.83
CA SER A 47 10.67 -3.55 -0.90
C SER A 47 9.50 -3.96 -1.79
N ILE A 48 8.31 -3.48 -1.46
CA ILE A 48 7.06 -3.78 -2.20
C ILE A 48 6.99 -3.06 -3.54
N GLU A 49 7.76 -1.99 -3.72
CA GLU A 49 7.67 -1.13 -4.89
C GLU A 49 8.09 -1.85 -6.18
N GLU A 50 9.16 -2.65 -6.10
CA GLU A 50 9.63 -3.50 -7.21
C GLU A 50 8.63 -4.62 -7.51
N ILE A 51 8.18 -5.34 -6.47
CA ILE A 51 7.16 -6.39 -6.57
C ILE A 51 5.94 -5.84 -7.32
N THR A 52 5.36 -4.78 -6.79
CA THR A 52 4.16 -4.17 -7.36
C THR A 52 4.41 -3.73 -8.81
N PHE A 53 5.54 -3.08 -9.10
CA PHE A 53 5.84 -2.60 -10.46
C PHE A 53 5.89 -3.74 -11.47
N ARG A 54 6.67 -4.80 -11.20
CA ARG A 54 6.83 -5.93 -12.12
C ARG A 54 5.54 -6.73 -12.25
N PHE A 55 4.82 -6.96 -11.14
CA PHE A 55 3.56 -7.70 -11.19
C PHE A 55 2.45 -6.97 -11.95
N THR A 56 2.26 -5.66 -11.71
CA THR A 56 1.16 -4.93 -12.38
C THR A 56 1.42 -4.68 -13.86
N ASN A 57 2.68 -4.65 -14.30
CA ASN A 57 3.02 -4.46 -15.71
C ASN A 57 3.11 -5.79 -16.49
N ASN A 58 3.67 -6.84 -15.88
CA ASN A 58 4.10 -8.03 -16.61
C ASN A 58 3.60 -9.36 -16.01
N LEU A 59 2.95 -9.35 -14.84
CA LEU A 59 2.48 -10.57 -14.14
C LEU A 59 3.58 -11.64 -13.98
N GLU A 60 4.80 -11.21 -13.62
CA GLU A 60 6.03 -12.02 -13.71
C GLU A 60 6.07 -13.25 -12.81
N TRP A 61 5.12 -13.40 -11.90
CA TRP A 61 5.00 -14.53 -10.98
C TRP A 61 3.55 -14.95 -10.78
N ASP A 62 3.37 -16.13 -10.19
CA ASP A 62 2.06 -16.77 -10.03
C ASP A 62 1.31 -16.23 -8.81
N VAL A 63 2.03 -15.94 -7.73
CA VAL A 63 1.50 -15.42 -6.47
C VAL A 63 2.31 -14.19 -6.03
N SER A 64 1.63 -13.10 -5.71
CA SER A 64 2.24 -11.79 -5.42
C SER A 64 1.73 -11.22 -4.10
N GLU A 65 2.62 -10.70 -3.28
CA GLU A 65 2.25 -9.60 -2.40
C GLU A 65 1.86 -8.38 -3.26
N LEU A 66 0.75 -7.71 -2.94
CA LEU A 66 0.25 -6.57 -3.70
C LEU A 66 -0.37 -5.51 -2.77
N SER A 67 -0.12 -4.24 -3.09
CA SER A 67 -0.77 -3.09 -2.46
C SER A 67 -2.29 -3.19 -2.52
N PHE A 68 -2.96 -3.19 -1.37
CA PHE A 68 -4.41 -3.39 -1.29
C PHE A 68 -5.21 -2.33 -2.10
N GLY A 69 -4.85 -1.05 -1.97
CA GLY A 69 -5.47 0.02 -2.76
C GLY A 69 -5.39 -0.19 -4.26
N LYS A 70 -4.25 -0.71 -4.75
CA LYS A 70 -4.07 -1.04 -6.18
C LYS A 70 -4.90 -2.23 -6.60
N TYR A 71 -4.96 -3.27 -5.77
CA TYR A 71 -5.85 -4.39 -6.01
C TYR A 71 -7.31 -3.94 -6.14
N VAL A 72 -7.78 -3.07 -5.24
CA VAL A 72 -9.14 -2.50 -5.31
C VAL A 72 -9.32 -1.69 -6.59
N SER A 73 -8.37 -0.79 -6.92
CA SER A 73 -8.44 0.00 -8.16
C SER A 73 -8.51 -0.87 -9.42
N LEU A 74 -7.60 -1.85 -9.55
CA LEU A 74 -7.57 -2.77 -10.70
C LEU A 74 -8.84 -3.62 -10.77
N THR A 75 -9.32 -4.14 -9.64
CA THR A 75 -10.55 -4.93 -9.57
C THR A 75 -11.77 -4.11 -9.98
N SER A 76 -11.84 -2.84 -9.55
CA SER A 76 -12.95 -1.94 -9.87
C SER A 76 -13.07 -1.59 -11.36
N GLN A 77 -11.98 -1.75 -12.12
CA GLN A 77 -11.95 -1.53 -13.58
C GLN A 77 -12.49 -2.73 -14.37
N GLY A 78 -12.72 -3.87 -13.71
CA GLY A 78 -13.15 -5.12 -14.33
C GLY A 78 -11.98 -5.92 -14.90
N ALA A 79 -12.17 -7.25 -14.99
CA ALA A 79 -11.19 -8.18 -15.55
C ALA A 79 -9.76 -8.12 -14.97
N ALA A 80 -9.62 -7.77 -13.68
CA ALA A 80 -8.31 -7.76 -13.02
C ALA A 80 -7.58 -9.10 -13.22
N PRO A 81 -6.31 -9.10 -13.66
CA PRO A 81 -5.56 -10.32 -14.00
C PRO A 81 -5.11 -11.12 -12.78
N MET A 82 -5.60 -10.76 -11.59
CA MET A 82 -5.32 -11.43 -10.33
C MET A 82 -6.59 -11.51 -9.45
N VAL A 83 -6.55 -12.43 -8.49
CA VAL A 83 -7.57 -12.63 -7.45
C VAL A 83 -6.87 -12.65 -6.10
N ALA A 84 -7.32 -11.84 -5.15
CA ALA A 84 -6.76 -11.82 -3.80
C ALA A 84 -7.33 -12.94 -2.92
N ILE A 85 -6.48 -13.46 -2.04
CA ILE A 85 -6.88 -14.26 -0.87
C ILE A 85 -6.77 -13.38 0.40
N PRO A 86 -7.53 -13.67 1.46
CA PRO A 86 -7.58 -12.83 2.66
C PRO A 86 -6.36 -13.06 3.59
N VAL A 87 -5.15 -12.94 3.03
CA VAL A 87 -3.87 -12.99 3.72
C VAL A 87 -3.22 -11.62 3.63
N PHE A 88 -2.91 -11.02 4.77
CA PHE A 88 -2.50 -9.61 4.88
C PHE A 88 -1.12 -9.47 5.55
N PRO A 89 -0.01 -9.67 4.80
CA PRO A 89 1.34 -9.70 5.38
C PRO A 89 1.80 -8.32 5.88
N SER A 90 1.14 -7.23 5.46
CA SER A 90 1.50 -5.88 5.90
C SER A 90 0.29 -5.15 6.44
N ARG A 91 0.36 -4.73 7.71
CA ARG A 91 -0.64 -3.91 8.40
C ARG A 91 0.06 -2.85 9.23
N VAL A 92 -0.27 -1.58 8.99
CA VAL A 92 0.43 -0.44 9.59
C VAL A 92 -0.52 0.76 9.65
N HIS A 93 -0.59 1.44 10.80
CA HIS A 93 -1.34 2.70 10.90
C HIS A 93 -0.69 3.83 10.09
N ARG A 94 -1.46 4.88 9.76
CA ARG A 94 -1.02 5.95 8.85
C ARG A 94 -1.16 7.37 9.40
N HIS A 95 -1.36 7.55 10.70
CA HIS A 95 -1.29 8.89 11.31
C HIS A 95 0.13 9.46 11.21
N SER A 96 1.14 8.59 11.32
CA SER A 96 2.55 8.97 11.17
C SER A 96 2.98 9.37 9.74
N ALA A 97 2.11 9.18 8.75
CA ALA A 97 2.40 9.34 7.32
C ALA A 97 2.11 10.75 6.79
N ILE A 98 1.72 11.68 7.67
CA ILE A 98 1.35 13.05 7.31
C ILE A 98 2.41 14.00 7.85
N TYR A 99 3.14 14.63 6.94
CA TYR A 99 4.23 15.54 7.20
C TYR A 99 3.81 16.94 6.79
N VAL A 100 4.08 17.96 7.59
CA VAL A 100 3.67 19.34 7.34
C VAL A 100 4.84 20.28 7.55
N ARG A 101 4.80 21.41 6.85
CA ARG A 101 5.74 22.50 7.09
C ARG A 101 5.43 23.19 8.42
N ALA A 102 6.42 23.26 9.30
CA ALA A 102 6.31 23.88 10.61
C ALA A 102 6.11 25.41 10.54
N ASP A 103 6.45 26.05 9.42
CA ASP A 103 6.35 27.50 9.22
C ASP A 103 5.03 27.97 8.58
N ARG A 104 4.06 27.07 8.39
CA ARG A 104 2.76 27.36 7.75
C ARG A 104 1.58 27.46 8.71
N GLY A 105 1.82 27.33 10.01
CA GLY A 105 0.76 27.42 11.02
C GLY A 105 -0.23 26.26 11.02
N ILE A 106 0.09 25.14 10.34
CA ILE A 106 -0.72 23.93 10.31
C ILE A 106 -0.56 23.21 11.66
N LYS A 107 -1.61 23.24 12.48
CA LYS A 107 -1.60 22.68 13.85
C LYS A 107 -2.60 21.53 14.04
N ALA A 108 -3.62 21.46 13.20
CA ALA A 108 -4.65 20.43 13.22
C ALA A 108 -4.95 19.92 11.81
N ALA A 109 -5.54 18.72 11.73
CA ALA A 109 -5.90 18.10 10.45
C ALA A 109 -6.79 18.98 9.57
N LYS A 110 -7.69 19.76 10.18
CA LYS A 110 -8.60 20.67 9.48
C LYS A 110 -7.87 21.83 8.78
N ASP A 111 -6.68 22.21 9.26
CA ASP A 111 -5.85 23.27 8.66
C ASP A 111 -5.28 22.87 7.30
N LEU A 112 -5.39 21.59 6.91
CA LEU A 112 -5.05 21.15 5.56
C LEU A 112 -6.04 21.65 4.51
N GLU A 113 -7.26 22.04 4.88
CA GLU A 113 -8.19 22.69 3.93
C GLU A 113 -7.60 24.01 3.42
N GLY A 114 -7.55 24.18 2.10
CA GLY A 114 -6.91 25.32 1.43
C GLY A 114 -5.39 25.16 1.21
N CYS A 115 -4.76 24.12 1.77
CA CYS A 115 -3.34 23.84 1.55
C CYS A 115 -3.07 23.10 0.23
N ALA A 116 -1.82 23.17 -0.22
CA ALA A 116 -1.28 22.31 -1.25
C ALA A 116 -0.60 21.07 -0.62
N VAL A 117 -1.04 19.87 -1.01
CA VAL A 117 -0.61 18.61 -0.41
C VAL A 117 -0.10 17.65 -1.48
N GLY A 118 1.11 17.16 -1.27
CA GLY A 118 1.79 16.21 -2.12
C GLY A 118 1.51 14.75 -1.75
N VAL A 119 1.32 13.89 -2.76
CA VAL A 119 1.20 12.44 -2.62
C VAL A 119 2.09 11.73 -3.65
N PRO A 120 2.69 10.56 -3.33
CA PRO A 120 3.49 9.83 -4.30
C PRO A 120 2.66 9.20 -5.42
N GLU A 121 1.50 8.66 -5.05
CA GLU A 121 0.51 8.01 -5.88
C GLU A 121 -0.85 8.20 -5.18
N TRP A 122 -1.90 8.52 -5.94
CA TRP A 122 -3.25 8.60 -5.41
C TRP A 122 -3.75 7.23 -4.97
N ALA A 123 -3.51 6.18 -5.76
CA ALA A 123 -4.01 4.83 -5.43
C ALA A 123 -3.16 4.07 -4.40
N GLN A 124 -2.14 4.71 -3.81
CA GLN A 124 -1.32 4.06 -2.78
C GLN A 124 -2.13 3.80 -1.51
N THR A 125 -2.12 2.56 -1.01
CA THR A 125 -2.87 2.16 0.19
C THR A 125 -2.60 3.08 1.39
N ALA A 126 -1.33 3.43 1.63
CA ALA A 126 -0.94 4.31 2.72
C ALA A 126 -1.61 5.69 2.63
N GLY A 127 -1.61 6.30 1.43
CA GLY A 127 -2.26 7.57 1.17
C GLY A 127 -3.79 7.49 1.26
N ILE A 128 -4.39 6.38 0.80
CA ILE A 128 -5.83 6.13 0.92
C ILE A 128 -6.25 6.10 2.38
N TYR A 129 -5.56 5.33 3.23
CA TYR A 129 -5.87 5.29 4.67
C TYR A 129 -5.65 6.64 5.34
N ALA A 130 -4.54 7.34 5.03
CA ALA A 130 -4.28 8.66 5.60
C ALA A 130 -5.39 9.67 5.23
N ARG A 131 -5.81 9.70 3.96
CA ARG A 131 -6.92 10.56 3.51
C ARG A 131 -8.27 10.15 4.11
N GLY A 132 -8.53 8.86 4.23
CA GLY A 132 -9.73 8.32 4.90
C GLY A 132 -9.80 8.74 6.36
N ILE A 133 -8.69 8.60 7.11
CA ILE A 133 -8.56 9.09 8.49
C ILE A 133 -8.84 10.60 8.55
N LEU A 134 -8.22 11.41 7.69
CA LEU A 134 -8.46 12.86 7.65
C LEU A 134 -9.94 13.20 7.42
N ALA A 135 -10.58 12.53 6.46
CA ALA A 135 -11.97 12.80 6.12
C ALA A 135 -12.95 12.31 7.20
N GLU A 136 -12.81 11.07 7.67
CA GLU A 136 -13.79 10.41 8.54
C GLU A 136 -13.60 10.74 10.02
N GLU A 137 -12.35 10.85 10.50
CA GLU A 137 -12.09 11.11 11.93
C GLU A 137 -11.94 12.60 12.24
N PHE A 138 -11.42 13.38 11.29
CA PHE A 138 -11.13 14.80 11.49
C PHE A 138 -12.02 15.73 10.65
N GLY A 139 -12.93 15.17 9.85
CA GLY A 139 -13.90 15.94 9.06
C GLY A 139 -13.26 16.81 7.99
N VAL A 140 -12.06 16.46 7.50
CA VAL A 140 -11.36 17.22 6.45
C VAL A 140 -12.07 17.04 5.11
N ASP A 141 -12.45 18.14 4.49
CA ASP A 141 -12.96 18.13 3.12
C ASP A 141 -11.80 18.06 2.14
N LEU A 142 -11.54 16.85 1.63
CA LEU A 142 -10.45 16.60 0.69
C LEU A 142 -10.57 17.40 -0.62
N SER A 143 -11.77 17.87 -0.98
CA SER A 143 -11.98 18.69 -2.19
C SER A 143 -11.45 20.12 -2.05
N LYS A 144 -11.23 20.58 -0.81
CA LYS A 144 -10.62 21.89 -0.53
C LYS A 144 -9.10 21.84 -0.50
N ILE A 145 -8.50 20.69 -0.79
CA ILE A 145 -7.05 20.50 -0.82
C ILE A 145 -6.57 20.49 -2.27
N ARG A 146 -5.50 21.25 -2.56
CA ARG A 146 -4.83 21.18 -3.87
C ARG A 146 -3.86 20.00 -3.86
N TRP A 147 -4.17 18.94 -4.60
CA TRP A 147 -3.36 17.72 -4.61
C TRP A 147 -2.35 17.70 -5.74
N LEU A 148 -1.10 17.37 -5.41
CA LEU A 148 0.01 17.26 -6.37
C LEU A 148 0.66 15.88 -6.27
N GLN A 149 1.02 15.29 -7.40
CA GLN A 149 1.59 13.94 -7.48
C GLN A 149 3.01 13.97 -8.01
N ALA A 150 3.98 13.54 -7.20
CA ALA A 150 5.40 13.45 -7.59
C ALA A 150 6.11 12.35 -6.80
N GLY A 151 7.32 11.94 -7.17
CA GLY A 151 8.10 11.03 -6.33
C GLY A 151 8.53 11.70 -5.02
N VAL A 152 8.73 10.91 -3.95
CA VAL A 152 8.95 11.47 -2.60
C VAL A 152 10.26 12.27 -2.53
N ASN A 153 11.38 11.66 -2.92
CA ASN A 153 12.70 12.30 -2.90
C ASN A 153 13.27 12.51 -4.31
N GLU A 154 12.87 11.67 -5.27
CA GLU A 154 13.32 11.71 -6.67
C GLU A 154 12.14 11.99 -7.62
N PRO A 155 12.38 12.63 -8.77
CA PRO A 155 11.36 12.87 -9.80
C PRO A 155 10.95 11.58 -10.55
N GLY A 156 9.99 11.72 -11.47
CA GLY A 156 9.64 10.65 -12.42
C GLY A 156 8.69 9.55 -11.91
N ARG A 157 8.24 9.59 -10.65
CA ARG A 157 7.22 8.65 -10.17
C ARG A 157 5.87 8.94 -10.84
N THR A 158 5.22 7.89 -11.35
CA THR A 158 3.91 7.98 -12.00
C THR A 158 2.87 7.12 -11.29
N GLU A 159 1.59 7.44 -11.51
CA GLU A 159 0.48 6.61 -11.08
C GLU A 159 0.49 5.25 -11.81
N LYS A 160 0.25 4.17 -11.07
CA LYS A 160 0.30 2.80 -11.61
C LYS A 160 -1.07 2.23 -12.00
N VAL A 161 -2.14 3.01 -11.86
CA VAL A 161 -3.51 2.64 -12.23
C VAL A 161 -4.24 3.86 -12.79
N ALA A 162 -5.20 3.63 -13.69
CA ALA A 162 -6.08 4.71 -14.15
C ALA A 162 -6.98 5.21 -12.99
N LEU A 163 -6.92 6.50 -12.69
CA LEU A 163 -7.72 7.12 -11.62
C LEU A 163 -9.08 7.57 -12.16
N LYS A 164 -10.13 7.25 -11.41
CA LYS A 164 -11.47 7.85 -11.57
C LYS A 164 -11.82 8.63 -10.31
N LEU A 165 -11.39 9.89 -10.27
CA LEU A 165 -11.62 10.76 -9.10
C LEU A 165 -13.07 11.27 -9.07
N PRO A 166 -13.67 11.46 -7.88
CA PRO A 166 -14.96 12.14 -7.74
C PRO A 166 -14.95 13.56 -8.32
N SER A 167 -16.12 14.07 -8.69
CA SER A 167 -16.26 15.46 -9.14
C SER A 167 -15.72 16.44 -8.08
N GLY A 168 -14.98 17.45 -8.52
CA GLY A 168 -14.34 18.44 -7.63
C GLY A 168 -12.98 18.04 -7.08
N LEU A 169 -12.57 16.76 -7.18
CA LEU A 169 -11.23 16.32 -6.82
C LEU A 169 -10.32 16.24 -8.04
N ARG A 170 -9.13 16.86 -7.93
CA ARG A 170 -8.08 16.80 -8.95
C ARG A 170 -6.75 16.53 -8.27
N CYS A 171 -5.92 15.71 -8.89
CA CYS A 171 -4.56 15.46 -8.48
C CYS A 171 -3.64 15.73 -9.67
N GLU A 172 -2.81 16.76 -9.55
CA GLU A 172 -2.00 17.30 -10.64
C GLU A 172 -0.62 16.63 -10.65
N PRO A 173 -0.22 15.95 -11.74
CA PRO A 173 1.09 15.32 -11.82
C PRO A 173 2.21 16.35 -11.97
N ARG A 174 3.33 16.10 -11.29
CA ARG A 174 4.56 16.89 -11.29
C ARG A 174 5.77 15.98 -11.54
N PRO A 175 5.94 15.47 -12.78
CA PRO A 175 6.97 14.48 -13.10
C PRO A 175 8.40 15.05 -13.09
N ASP A 176 8.51 16.39 -13.18
CA ASP A 176 9.74 17.17 -13.30
C ASP A 176 10.45 17.42 -11.96
N THR A 177 9.83 17.08 -10.83
CA THR A 177 10.33 17.41 -9.49
C THR A 177 9.99 16.30 -8.47
N SER A 178 10.38 16.50 -7.21
CA SER A 178 10.04 15.61 -6.10
C SER A 178 9.31 16.37 -4.98
N LEU A 179 8.56 15.62 -4.18
CA LEU A 179 7.81 16.17 -3.04
C LEU A 179 8.73 16.85 -2.01
N SER A 180 9.95 16.33 -1.83
CA SER A 180 10.96 16.92 -0.95
C SER A 180 11.43 18.29 -1.46
N VAL A 181 11.66 18.42 -2.78
CA VAL A 181 12.01 19.71 -3.40
C VAL A 181 10.83 20.68 -3.31
N MET A 182 9.61 20.23 -3.59
CA MET A 182 8.40 21.05 -3.50
C MET A 182 8.11 21.53 -2.07
N LEU A 183 8.36 20.69 -1.06
CA LEU A 183 8.27 21.08 0.35
C LEU A 183 9.30 22.16 0.69
N ALA A 184 10.55 21.96 0.25
CA ALA A 184 11.64 22.89 0.51
C ALA A 184 11.43 24.25 -0.16
N SER A 185 10.90 24.29 -1.38
CA SER A 185 10.58 25.52 -2.11
C SER A 185 9.31 26.21 -1.61
N GLY A 186 8.40 25.46 -0.97
CA GLY A 186 7.10 25.96 -0.52
C GLY A 186 6.02 25.94 -1.58
N GLU A 187 6.22 25.15 -2.63
CA GLU A 187 5.17 24.85 -3.57
C GLU A 187 4.07 23.97 -2.94
N ILE A 188 4.44 23.12 -1.97
CA ILE A 188 3.50 22.36 -1.14
C ILE A 188 3.71 22.63 0.35
N ASP A 189 2.60 22.57 1.07
CA ASP A 189 2.53 22.78 2.51
C ASP A 189 2.67 21.46 3.30
N ALA A 190 2.26 20.34 2.69
CA ALA A 190 2.27 19.04 3.35
C ALA A 190 2.56 17.84 2.41
N VAL A 191 3.19 16.85 3.02
CA VAL A 191 3.49 15.46 2.69
C VAL A 191 2.45 14.39 3.08
N ILE A 192 1.80 13.63 2.21
CA ILE A 192 1.23 12.34 2.61
C ILE A 192 2.00 11.20 1.93
N SER A 193 2.85 10.51 2.69
CA SER A 193 3.72 9.45 2.17
C SER A 193 4.08 8.38 3.21
N ALA A 194 4.24 7.14 2.74
CA ALA A 194 4.61 6.02 3.62
C ALA A 194 5.99 6.16 4.25
N ARG A 195 6.94 6.77 3.54
CA ARG A 195 8.29 7.10 4.00
C ARG A 195 8.37 8.61 4.23
N ALA A 196 9.16 9.05 5.20
CA ALA A 196 9.37 10.46 5.42
C ALA A 196 10.04 11.10 4.19
N PRO A 197 9.58 12.28 3.73
CA PRO A 197 10.32 13.04 2.74
C PRO A 197 11.65 13.53 3.33
N GLU A 198 12.63 13.72 2.46
CA GLU A 198 13.82 14.46 2.84
C GLU A 198 13.44 15.92 3.15
N ALA A 199 14.04 16.45 4.21
CA ALA A 199 13.74 17.80 4.71
C ALA A 199 15.03 18.63 4.78
N PRO A 200 15.64 19.02 3.63
CA PRO A 200 16.95 19.67 3.61
C PRO A 200 17.00 20.98 4.42
N ASN A 201 15.86 21.66 4.58
CA ASN A 201 15.76 22.91 5.36
C ASN A 201 15.28 22.70 6.81
N GLY A 202 15.06 21.46 7.26
CA GLY A 202 14.68 21.12 8.64
C GLY A 202 13.28 21.55 9.09
N ARG A 203 12.45 22.12 8.20
CA ARG A 203 11.13 22.69 8.55
C ARG A 203 9.95 21.71 8.48
N VAL A 204 10.20 20.40 8.47
CA VAL A 204 9.14 19.39 8.28
C VAL A 204 8.92 18.64 9.58
N VAL A 205 7.67 18.61 10.04
CA VAL A 205 7.23 17.88 11.24
C VAL A 205 6.06 16.95 10.89
N ARG A 206 5.70 16.03 11.78
CA ARG A 206 4.46 15.25 11.60
C ARG A 206 3.26 16.09 12.03
N LEU A 207 2.15 15.96 11.31
CA LEU A 207 0.88 16.59 11.69
C LEU A 207 0.40 16.12 13.08
N PHE A 208 0.62 14.84 13.38
CA PHE A 208 0.36 14.25 14.69
C PHE A 208 1.70 14.03 15.41
N PRO A 209 2.10 14.91 16.35
CA PRO A 209 3.36 14.75 17.07
C PRO A 209 3.39 13.44 17.87
N ASP A 210 2.31 13.13 18.58
CA ASP A 210 2.09 11.85 19.24
C ASP A 210 1.17 10.95 18.41
N TYR A 211 1.65 10.58 17.22
CA TYR A 211 0.92 9.68 16.33
C TYR A 211 0.65 8.32 16.97
N ARG A 212 1.46 7.84 17.93
CA ARG A 212 1.24 6.55 18.58
C ARG A 212 0.01 6.58 19.49
N ALA A 213 -0.13 7.63 20.29
CA ALA A 213 -1.33 7.80 21.11
C ALA A 213 -2.58 7.94 20.22
N GLU A 214 -2.47 8.68 19.12
CA GLU A 214 -3.58 8.86 18.17
C GLU A 214 -3.95 7.54 17.48
N GLU A 215 -2.97 6.72 17.10
CA GLU A 215 -3.18 5.39 16.53
C GLU A 215 -3.86 4.43 17.51
N ALA A 216 -3.44 4.45 18.78
CA ALA A 216 -4.07 3.66 19.83
C ALA A 216 -5.53 4.12 20.09
N ARG A 217 -5.76 5.45 20.11
CA ARG A 217 -7.11 6.04 20.22
C ARG A 217 -7.99 5.57 19.06
N PHE A 218 -7.50 5.69 17.84
CA PHE A 218 -8.20 5.29 16.61
C PHE A 218 -8.55 3.80 16.63
N PHE A 219 -7.59 2.94 16.96
CA PHE A 219 -7.84 1.50 17.03
C PHE A 219 -8.85 1.15 18.13
N LYS A 220 -8.75 1.75 19.32
CA LYS A 220 -9.71 1.54 20.40
C LYS A 220 -11.14 1.94 20.01
N LYS A 221 -11.29 3.02 19.23
CA LYS A 221 -12.59 3.52 18.78
C LYS A 221 -13.20 2.65 17.67
N THR A 222 -12.39 2.22 16.70
CA THR A 222 -12.88 1.67 15.42
C THR A 222 -12.64 0.17 15.24
N GLY A 223 -11.68 -0.41 15.97
CA GLY A 223 -11.16 -1.75 15.71
C GLY A 223 -10.37 -1.88 14.40
N ILE A 224 -10.14 -0.78 13.67
CA ILE A 224 -9.48 -0.80 12.37
C ILE A 224 -7.97 -0.73 12.57
N PHE A 225 -7.29 -1.84 12.26
CA PHE A 225 -5.84 -1.85 12.04
C PHE A 225 -5.56 -2.01 10.53
N PRO A 226 -5.16 -0.92 9.82
CA PRO A 226 -5.16 -0.84 8.37
C PRO A 226 -4.39 -1.95 7.63
N ILE A 227 -4.96 -2.47 6.55
CA ILE A 227 -4.37 -3.50 5.69
C ILE A 227 -3.60 -2.83 4.57
N MET A 228 -2.28 -2.93 4.56
CA MET A 228 -1.44 -2.31 3.53
C MET A 228 -1.40 -3.15 2.27
N HIS A 229 -1.05 -4.43 2.43
CA HIS A 229 -0.83 -5.37 1.34
C HIS A 229 -1.63 -6.64 1.56
N LEU A 230 -1.89 -7.35 0.48
CA LEU A 230 -2.54 -8.65 0.44
C LEU A 230 -1.77 -9.62 -0.44
N ILE A 231 -2.13 -10.91 -0.41
CA ILE A 231 -1.65 -11.91 -1.36
C ILE A 231 -2.64 -12.04 -2.52
N ALA A 232 -2.14 -11.89 -3.75
CA ALA A 232 -2.87 -12.00 -4.99
C ALA A 232 -2.32 -13.12 -5.87
N ILE A 233 -3.21 -13.96 -6.40
CA ILE A 233 -2.88 -15.07 -7.30
C ILE A 233 -3.21 -14.62 -8.72
N ARG A 234 -2.32 -14.86 -9.68
CA ARG A 234 -2.60 -14.62 -11.10
C ARG A 234 -3.85 -15.40 -11.51
N ARG A 235 -4.81 -14.72 -12.14
CA ARG A 235 -6.14 -15.26 -12.45
C ARG A 235 -6.06 -16.55 -13.25
N THR A 236 -5.21 -16.60 -14.28
CA THR A 236 -5.03 -17.78 -15.13
C THR A 236 -4.54 -19.00 -14.37
N VAL A 237 -3.70 -18.82 -13.34
CA VAL A 237 -3.21 -19.89 -12.48
C VAL A 237 -4.34 -20.40 -11.59
N LEU A 238 -5.12 -19.49 -11.01
CA LEU A 238 -6.25 -19.85 -10.17
C LEU A 238 -7.35 -20.56 -10.97
N GLU A 239 -7.62 -20.14 -12.21
CA GLU A 239 -8.61 -20.79 -13.08
C GLU A 239 -8.18 -22.21 -13.48
N GLN A 240 -6.87 -22.44 -13.68
CA GLN A 240 -6.32 -23.77 -13.96
C GLN A 240 -6.33 -24.68 -12.73
N HIS A 241 -6.11 -24.13 -11.53
CA HIS A 241 -6.03 -24.88 -10.29
C HIS A 241 -6.83 -24.21 -9.16
N PRO A 242 -8.18 -24.22 -9.17
CA PRO A 242 -8.99 -23.46 -8.20
C PRO A 242 -8.73 -23.78 -6.73
N TRP A 243 -8.30 -25.00 -6.43
CA TRP A 243 -8.00 -25.46 -5.08
C TRP A 243 -6.77 -24.78 -4.45
N ILE A 244 -5.87 -24.17 -5.23
CA ILE A 244 -4.66 -23.54 -4.68
C ILE A 244 -4.98 -22.37 -3.75
N ALA A 245 -6.08 -21.65 -3.97
CA ALA A 245 -6.45 -20.51 -3.13
C ALA A 245 -6.68 -20.91 -1.67
N MET A 246 -7.38 -22.04 -1.45
CA MET A 246 -7.64 -22.55 -0.11
C MET A 246 -6.38 -23.12 0.52
N ASN A 247 -5.53 -23.80 -0.26
CA ASN A 247 -4.31 -24.41 0.26
C ASN A 247 -3.21 -23.38 0.53
N LEU A 248 -3.16 -22.26 -0.19
CA LEU A 248 -2.29 -21.12 0.10
C LEU A 248 -2.77 -20.29 1.29
N PHE A 249 -4.08 -20.31 1.58
CA PHE A 249 -4.67 -19.56 2.69
C PHE A 249 -4.48 -20.23 4.05
N LYS A 250 -4.53 -21.57 4.08
CA LYS A 250 -4.33 -22.38 5.28
C LYS A 250 -2.88 -22.35 5.75
#